data_AF-A0A2R6N0M0-F1
#
_entry.id   AF-A0A2R6N0M0-F1
#
_cell.length_a   1.000
_cell.length_b   1.000
_cell.length_c   1.000
_cell.angle_alpha   90.00
_cell.angle_beta   90.00
_cell.angle_gamma   90.00
#
_symmetry.space_group_name_H-M   'P 1'
#
loop_
_entity.id
_entity.type
_entity.pdbx_description
1 polymer ?
#
loop_
_entity_poly.entity_id
_entity_poly.type
_entity_poly.pdbx_seq_one_letter_code
_entity_poly.pdbx_strand_id
1 'polypeptide(L)'
;KRLGLMYELVDEPTGDPDLGDRVAVVTGPDALFSRTRRYGTAFARLLRTLAATGRGELTATVDDRGTERTLSLSDADPVAVPGTDPVVDVGYDSDVEREFATRFEALDLDWRLVREPDLLPVAGGAMVPDFAFEYEHADFRVYFEIVGFWTPSYVESKLAKLEAVDAELLVAVDRSLGVGEAVEAADHRVVRYDDRVRLKDVRDALRVHEERLAAESAADLPDELRPTEDAVAVETLAERHDVPESAVEDREFPEHRLVGRTLARPALLERLDEAIEPGQDLASVASVAAEHGIDAADSLLSALGYRVEWSGLSGGTVRRRE
;
A
#
# COMPACT_ATOMS: atom_id res chain seq x y z
N LYS A 1 -16.19 -7.84 3.93
CA LYS A 1 -15.42 -6.69 3.41
C LYS A 1 -16.11 -5.37 3.75
N ARG A 2 -16.97 -4.79 2.91
CA ARG A 2 -17.56 -3.42 3.09
C ARG A 2 -18.20 -3.07 4.44
N LEU A 3 -18.64 -4.07 5.22
CA LEU A 3 -19.23 -3.87 6.54
C LEU A 3 -18.19 -3.79 7.68
N GLY A 4 -16.90 -3.96 7.38
CA GLY A 4 -15.81 -3.91 8.35
C GLY A 4 -15.82 -5.03 9.41
N LEU A 5 -16.70 -6.02 9.27
CA LEU A 5 -16.89 -7.10 10.25
C LEU A 5 -15.60 -7.92 10.41
N MET A 6 -15.39 -8.47 11.60
CA MET A 6 -14.34 -9.46 11.82
C MET A 6 -14.84 -10.82 11.35
N TYR A 7 -14.11 -11.44 10.44
CA TYR A 7 -14.48 -12.75 9.89
C TYR A 7 -13.25 -13.50 9.43
N GLU A 8 -13.43 -14.81 9.30
CA GLU A 8 -12.44 -15.74 8.75
C GLU A 8 -13.14 -16.69 7.79
N LEU A 9 -12.42 -17.15 6.76
CA LEU A 9 -12.90 -18.25 5.93
C LEU A 9 -12.22 -19.53 6.44
N VAL A 10 -13.03 -20.52 6.77
CA VAL A 10 -12.57 -21.83 7.22
C VAL A 10 -12.99 -22.85 6.17
N ASP A 11 -12.09 -23.77 5.83
CA ASP A 11 -12.44 -24.92 5.01
C ASP A 11 -13.15 -25.94 5.92
N GLU A 12 -14.46 -26.07 5.76
CA GLU A 12 -15.28 -27.04 6.47
C GLU A 12 -16.11 -27.80 5.44
N PRO A 13 -15.94 -29.13 5.31
CA PRO A 13 -16.75 -29.92 4.40
C PRO A 13 -18.19 -29.86 4.86
N THR A 14 -19.02 -29.20 4.07
CA THR A 14 -20.47 -29.19 4.31
C THR A 14 -21.00 -30.52 3.82
N GLY A 15 -21.78 -31.22 4.64
CA GLY A 15 -22.42 -32.49 4.24
C GLY A 15 -23.48 -32.32 3.15
N ASP A 16 -23.70 -31.09 2.69
CA ASP A 16 -24.65 -30.68 1.67
C ASP A 16 -23.91 -30.38 0.36
N PRO A 17 -24.13 -31.16 -0.71
CA PRO A 17 -23.46 -30.96 -2.00
C PRO A 17 -23.84 -29.65 -2.70
N ASP A 18 -24.91 -28.96 -2.26
CA ASP A 18 -25.30 -27.65 -2.77
C ASP A 18 -24.58 -26.49 -2.04
N LEU A 19 -23.89 -26.78 -0.93
CA LEU A 19 -23.03 -25.83 -0.22
C LEU A 19 -21.56 -26.08 -0.57
N GLY A 20 -20.76 -25.01 -0.59
CA GLY A 20 -19.31 -25.13 -0.78
C GLY A 20 -18.61 -25.62 0.49
N ASP A 21 -17.38 -26.13 0.35
CA ASP A 21 -16.53 -26.56 1.48
C ASP A 21 -15.93 -25.37 2.29
N ARG A 22 -16.52 -24.17 2.19
CA ARG A 22 -16.00 -22.93 2.79
C ARG A 22 -17.07 -22.24 3.60
N VAL A 23 -16.77 -22.05 4.88
CA VAL A 23 -17.64 -21.41 5.85
C VAL A 23 -17.03 -20.06 6.24
N ALA A 24 -17.84 -19.00 6.14
CA ALA A 24 -17.47 -17.69 6.65
C ALA A 24 -17.87 -17.60 8.14
N VAL A 25 -16.88 -17.69 9.02
CA VAL A 25 -17.08 -17.52 10.47
C VAL A 25 -16.99 -16.04 10.79
N VAL A 26 -18.11 -15.43 11.17
CA VAL A 26 -18.18 -13.99 11.48
C VAL A 26 -18.29 -13.80 12.98
N THR A 27 -17.43 -12.96 13.56
CA THR A 27 -17.45 -12.67 14.99
C THR A 27 -18.74 -11.93 15.35
N GLY A 28 -19.46 -12.43 16.35
CA GLY A 28 -20.69 -11.81 16.85
C GLY A 28 -20.45 -10.50 17.61
N PRO A 29 -21.47 -9.62 17.73
CA PRO A 29 -21.34 -8.32 18.40
C PRO A 29 -21.02 -8.40 19.90
N ASP A 30 -21.32 -9.52 20.55
CA ASP A 30 -21.08 -9.74 21.99
C ASP A 30 -19.60 -9.99 22.31
N ALA A 31 -18.81 -10.43 21.32
CA ALA A 31 -17.37 -10.65 21.48
C ALA A 31 -16.56 -9.34 21.58
N LEU A 32 -17.18 -8.18 21.35
CA LEU A 32 -16.52 -6.88 21.42
C LEU A 32 -16.68 -6.24 22.80
N PHE A 33 -15.56 -5.85 23.41
CA PHE A 33 -15.51 -5.20 24.72
C PHE A 33 -16.10 -3.78 24.76
N SER A 34 -16.29 -3.11 23.60
CA SER A 34 -16.93 -1.79 23.51
C SER A 34 -17.58 -1.52 22.15
N ARG A 35 -18.47 -0.50 22.06
CA ARG A 35 -19.13 -0.03 20.81
C ARG A 35 -19.95 -1.09 20.04
N THR A 36 -20.53 -2.04 20.76
CA THR A 36 -21.41 -3.11 20.24
C THR A 36 -22.56 -2.61 19.36
N ARG A 37 -23.02 -1.36 19.51
CA ARG A 37 -24.10 -0.80 18.68
C ARG A 37 -23.70 -0.53 17.23
N ARG A 38 -22.50 0.03 16.97
CA ARG A 38 -22.04 0.31 15.59
C ARG A 38 -21.76 -1.02 14.88
N TYR A 39 -21.00 -1.90 15.53
CA TYR A 39 -20.73 -3.24 15.02
C TYR A 39 -22.01 -4.06 14.84
N GLY A 40 -22.90 -4.08 15.83
CA GLY A 40 -24.19 -4.77 15.75
C GLY A 40 -25.08 -4.25 14.62
N THR A 41 -25.02 -2.95 14.30
CA THR A 41 -25.73 -2.40 13.14
C THR A 41 -25.14 -2.91 11.82
N ALA A 42 -23.82 -3.02 11.72
CA ALA A 42 -23.16 -3.63 10.56
C ALA A 42 -23.48 -5.13 10.47
N PHE A 43 -23.44 -5.86 11.59
CA PHE A 43 -23.77 -7.28 11.66
C PHE A 43 -25.23 -7.56 11.27
N ALA A 44 -26.18 -6.74 11.74
CA ALA A 44 -27.58 -6.86 11.36
C ALA A 44 -27.83 -6.69 9.85
N ARG A 45 -26.99 -5.89 9.16
CA ARG A 45 -27.06 -5.76 7.70
C ARG A 45 -26.56 -7.00 6.99
N LEU A 46 -25.50 -7.63 7.50
CA LEU A 46 -25.07 -8.94 6.99
C LEU A 46 -26.23 -9.93 7.07
N LEU A 47 -26.89 -10.02 8.23
CA LEU A 47 -28.06 -10.90 8.41
C LEU A 47 -29.20 -10.55 7.43
N ARG A 48 -29.46 -9.25 7.19
CA ARG A 48 -30.45 -8.80 6.20
C ARG A 48 -30.09 -9.29 4.79
N THR A 49 -28.84 -9.18 4.40
CA THR A 49 -28.34 -9.65 3.09
C THR A 49 -28.48 -11.16 2.96
N LEU A 50 -28.09 -11.92 3.99
CA LEU A 50 -28.22 -13.38 4.02
C LEU A 50 -29.68 -13.85 3.95
N ALA A 51 -30.58 -13.17 4.67
CA ALA A 51 -32.00 -13.47 4.59
C ALA A 51 -32.61 -13.15 3.21
N ALA A 52 -32.07 -12.15 2.49
CA ALA A 52 -32.53 -11.80 1.15
C ALA A 52 -32.00 -12.75 0.05
N THR A 53 -30.86 -13.41 0.25
CA THR A 53 -30.30 -14.38 -0.72
C THR A 53 -31.10 -15.68 -0.77
N GLY A 54 -31.82 -16.03 0.31
CA GLY A 54 -32.76 -17.17 0.34
C GLY A 54 -32.12 -18.54 0.08
N ARG A 55 -30.80 -18.63 0.24
CA ARG A 55 -29.97 -19.83 0.12
C ARG A 55 -28.86 -19.77 1.17
N GLY A 56 -28.82 -20.74 2.07
CA GLY A 56 -27.71 -20.95 2.98
C GLY A 56 -28.10 -21.53 4.34
N GLU A 57 -27.08 -21.93 5.09
CA GLU A 57 -27.20 -22.32 6.49
C GLU A 57 -26.50 -21.27 7.37
N LEU A 58 -27.17 -20.85 8.43
CA LEU A 58 -26.60 -20.00 9.46
C LEU A 58 -26.67 -20.74 10.79
N THR A 59 -25.51 -20.98 11.38
CA THR A 59 -25.39 -21.45 12.76
C THR A 59 -24.72 -20.36 13.59
N ALA A 60 -25.30 -20.05 14.75
CA ALA A 60 -24.79 -19.04 15.66
C ALA A 60 -24.83 -19.54 17.11
N THR A 61 -23.76 -19.26 17.85
CA THR A 61 -23.73 -19.38 19.31
C THR A 61 -24.33 -18.11 19.92
N VAL A 62 -25.35 -18.26 20.76
CA VAL A 62 -26.07 -17.15 21.39
C VAL A 62 -26.13 -17.32 22.91
N ASP A 63 -25.91 -16.24 23.65
CA ASP A 63 -26.23 -16.20 25.08
C ASP A 63 -27.73 -15.92 25.27
N ASP A 64 -28.47 -16.90 25.79
CA ASP A 64 -29.83 -16.72 26.27
C ASP A 64 -29.83 -16.63 27.79
N ARG A 65 -29.65 -15.41 28.30
CA ARG A 65 -29.71 -15.08 29.74
C ARG A 65 -28.69 -15.87 30.57
N GLY A 66 -27.44 -15.91 30.12
CA GLY A 66 -26.36 -16.63 30.78
C GLY A 66 -26.29 -18.13 30.44
N THR A 67 -27.11 -18.59 29.50
CA THR A 67 -27.04 -19.96 28.97
C THR A 67 -26.65 -19.91 27.50
N GLU A 68 -25.51 -20.49 27.17
CA GLU A 68 -25.09 -20.66 25.78
C GLU A 68 -26.04 -21.63 25.06
N ARG A 69 -26.54 -21.21 23.90
CA ARG A 69 -27.39 -22.00 23.01
C ARG A 69 -26.91 -21.88 21.58
N THR A 70 -27.24 -22.88 20.77
CA THR A 70 -27.05 -22.85 19.32
C THR A 70 -28.35 -22.45 18.63
N LEU A 71 -28.30 -21.40 17.82
CA LEU A 71 -29.33 -21.04 16.86
C LEU A 71 -28.93 -21.57 15.49
N SER A 72 -29.80 -22.32 14.83
CA SER A 72 -29.61 -22.79 13.46
C SER A 72 -30.79 -22.33 12.60
N LEU A 73 -30.48 -21.74 11.46
CA LEU A 73 -31.44 -21.29 10.45
C LEU A 73 -31.02 -21.84 9.09
N SER A 74 -32.00 -22.36 8.35
CA SER A 74 -31.81 -22.89 7.01
C SER A 74 -32.82 -22.29 6.02
N ASP A 75 -32.74 -22.66 4.75
CA ASP A 75 -33.74 -22.30 3.74
C ASP A 75 -35.16 -22.80 4.09
N ALA A 76 -35.28 -23.79 4.97
CA ALA A 76 -36.57 -24.25 5.48
C ALA A 76 -37.19 -23.29 6.52
N ASP A 77 -36.43 -22.31 7.01
CA ASP A 77 -36.78 -21.37 8.06
C ASP A 77 -36.85 -19.93 7.53
N PRO A 78 -37.89 -19.55 6.74
CA PRO A 78 -37.92 -18.26 6.06
C PRO A 78 -38.01 -17.09 7.05
N VAL A 79 -36.92 -16.33 7.16
CA VAL A 79 -36.87 -15.08 7.93
C VAL A 79 -37.32 -13.92 7.06
N ALA A 80 -38.44 -13.29 7.42
CA ALA A 80 -38.95 -12.12 6.70
C ALA A 80 -38.06 -10.89 6.94
N VAL A 81 -37.49 -10.33 5.87
CA VAL A 81 -36.77 -9.06 5.92
C VAL A 81 -37.75 -7.90 6.02
N PRO A 82 -37.64 -6.99 7.00
CA PRO A 82 -38.45 -5.78 7.05
C PRO A 82 -38.27 -4.95 5.77
N GLY A 83 -39.38 -4.48 5.20
CA GLY A 83 -39.40 -3.68 3.95
C GLY A 83 -38.84 -2.26 4.07
N THR A 84 -38.28 -1.90 5.24
CA THR A 84 -37.60 -0.63 5.46
C THR A 84 -36.12 -0.77 5.18
N ASP A 85 -35.58 0.15 4.38
CA ASP A 85 -34.14 0.22 4.16
C ASP A 85 -33.40 0.76 5.39
N PRO A 86 -32.18 0.26 5.66
CA PRO A 86 -31.36 0.76 6.74
C PRO A 86 -31.06 2.26 6.57
N VAL A 87 -31.30 3.04 7.62
CA VAL A 87 -31.32 4.53 7.58
C VAL A 87 -29.93 5.19 7.44
N VAL A 88 -28.85 4.43 7.35
CA VAL A 88 -27.47 4.97 7.34
C VAL A 88 -26.65 4.27 6.27
N ASP A 89 -25.98 4.98 5.38
CA ASP A 89 -24.97 4.36 4.53
C ASP A 89 -23.72 4.07 5.37
N VAL A 90 -23.23 2.83 5.35
CA VAL A 90 -21.96 2.43 5.98
C VAL A 90 -20.82 2.79 5.03
N GLY A 91 -20.81 4.03 4.53
CA GLY A 91 -19.79 4.51 3.61
C GLY A 91 -18.39 4.41 4.21
N TYR A 92 -18.25 4.67 5.51
CA TYR A 92 -16.98 4.92 6.17
C TYR A 92 -15.86 3.90 5.89
N ASP A 93 -16.07 2.59 6.00
CA ASP A 93 -14.94 1.64 5.94
C ASP A 93 -14.48 1.42 4.48
N SER A 94 -15.42 1.31 3.53
CA SER A 94 -15.10 1.34 2.09
C SER A 94 -14.66 2.72 1.58
N ASP A 95 -14.97 3.79 2.31
CA ASP A 95 -14.48 5.13 2.04
C ASP A 95 -13.01 5.27 2.45
N VAL A 96 -12.61 4.71 3.61
CA VAL A 96 -11.20 4.69 4.04
C VAL A 96 -10.34 3.89 3.07
N GLU A 97 -10.77 2.69 2.68
CA GLU A 97 -10.09 1.85 1.67
C GLU A 97 -9.91 2.61 0.35
N ARG A 98 -10.98 3.23 -0.16
CA ARG A 98 -10.96 3.95 -1.43
C ARG A 98 -10.13 5.23 -1.37
N GLU A 99 -10.23 5.98 -0.27
CA GLU A 99 -9.41 7.18 -0.03
C GLU A 99 -7.94 6.80 0.09
N PHE A 100 -7.62 5.69 0.75
CA PHE A 100 -6.26 5.16 0.84
C PHE A 100 -5.72 4.83 -0.55
N ALA A 101 -6.43 4.00 -1.32
CA ALA A 101 -5.99 3.59 -2.66
C ALA A 101 -5.73 4.78 -3.57
N THR A 102 -6.68 5.72 -3.63
CA THR A 102 -6.55 6.95 -4.46
C THR A 102 -5.33 7.78 -4.07
N ARG A 103 -5.05 7.91 -2.77
CA ARG A 103 -3.91 8.68 -2.29
C ARG A 103 -2.59 7.95 -2.48
N PHE A 104 -2.58 6.62 -2.36
CA PHE A 104 -1.39 5.79 -2.54
C PHE A 104 -0.99 5.72 -4.00
N GLU A 105 -1.94 5.48 -4.92
CA GLU A 105 -1.71 5.46 -6.38
C GLU A 105 -1.26 6.83 -6.94
N ALA A 106 -1.51 7.92 -6.20
CA ALA A 106 -1.01 9.24 -6.55
C ALA A 106 0.46 9.47 -6.12
N LEU A 107 1.04 8.53 -5.35
CA LEU A 107 2.47 8.52 -5.04
C LEU A 107 3.21 7.77 -6.14
N ASP A 108 4.37 8.31 -6.51
CA ASP A 108 5.30 7.68 -7.42
C ASP A 108 6.28 6.84 -6.58
N LEU A 109 5.91 5.58 -6.35
CA LEU A 109 6.67 4.62 -5.55
C LEU A 109 6.86 3.34 -6.37
N ASP A 110 7.95 2.61 -6.10
CA ASP A 110 8.26 1.30 -6.68
C ASP A 110 7.30 0.16 -6.23
N TRP A 111 6.10 0.52 -5.75
CA TRP A 111 5.07 -0.40 -5.28
C TRP A 111 3.78 -0.20 -6.04
N ARG A 112 3.37 -1.24 -6.75
CA ARG A 112 2.05 -1.30 -7.36
C ARG A 112 1.01 -1.74 -6.33
N LEU A 113 -0.03 -0.95 -6.16
CA LEU A 113 -1.18 -1.31 -5.32
C LEU A 113 -2.20 -2.15 -6.10
N VAL A 114 -2.41 -3.39 -5.68
CA VAL A 114 -3.48 -4.27 -6.18
C VAL A 114 -4.63 -4.28 -5.19
N ARG A 115 -5.84 -3.98 -5.66
CA ARG A 115 -7.07 -4.04 -4.86
C ARG A 115 -7.73 -5.40 -4.97
N GLU A 116 -8.32 -5.87 -3.88
CA GLU A 116 -8.99 -7.18 -3.82
C GLU A 116 -8.11 -8.30 -4.41
N PRO A 117 -6.88 -8.48 -3.89
CA PRO A 117 -5.96 -9.51 -4.37
C PRO A 117 -6.53 -10.92 -4.15
N ASP A 118 -5.87 -11.91 -4.76
CA ASP A 118 -6.24 -13.31 -4.62
C ASP A 118 -6.31 -13.76 -3.15
N LEU A 119 -7.18 -14.76 -2.91
CA LEU A 119 -7.32 -15.38 -1.59
C LEU A 119 -5.99 -16.00 -1.15
N LEU A 120 -5.59 -15.67 0.07
CA LEU A 120 -4.43 -16.26 0.71
C LEU A 120 -4.83 -17.57 1.38
N PRO A 121 -4.36 -18.74 0.90
CA PRO A 121 -4.55 -19.98 1.63
C PRO A 121 -3.82 -19.89 2.96
N VAL A 122 -4.51 -20.21 4.05
CA VAL A 122 -3.94 -20.30 5.40
C VAL A 122 -4.29 -21.66 5.99
N ALA A 123 -3.63 -22.05 7.08
CA ALA A 123 -3.93 -23.32 7.73
C ALA A 123 -5.42 -23.39 8.11
N GLY A 124 -6.15 -24.34 7.51
CA GLY A 124 -7.57 -24.57 7.76
C GLY A 124 -8.54 -23.61 7.07
N GLY A 125 -8.11 -22.81 6.09
CA GLY A 125 -9.02 -21.95 5.35
C GLY A 125 -8.35 -20.90 4.46
N ALA A 126 -8.94 -19.72 4.38
CA ALA A 126 -8.42 -18.63 3.55
C ALA A 126 -8.55 -17.26 4.23
N MET A 127 -7.59 -16.39 3.95
CA MET A 127 -7.65 -14.97 4.27
C MET A 127 -7.92 -14.16 3.01
N VAL A 128 -8.73 -13.10 3.16
CA VAL A 128 -8.99 -12.12 2.11
C VAL A 128 -8.35 -10.81 2.55
N PRO A 129 -7.19 -10.40 2.00
CA PRO A 129 -6.63 -9.07 2.22
C PRO A 129 -7.39 -8.02 1.40
N ASP A 130 -7.36 -6.75 1.82
CA ASP A 130 -7.98 -5.65 1.07
C ASP A 130 -7.12 -5.22 -0.11
N PHE A 131 -5.80 -5.22 0.09
CA PHE A 131 -4.81 -4.85 -0.91
C PHE A 131 -3.59 -5.78 -0.88
N ALA A 132 -2.81 -5.72 -1.94
CA ALA A 132 -1.42 -6.18 -1.97
C ALA A 132 -0.56 -5.05 -2.56
N PHE A 133 0.60 -4.81 -1.94
CA PHE A 133 1.68 -4.03 -2.53
C PHE A 133 2.59 -5.01 -3.25
N GLU A 134 2.68 -4.89 -4.57
CA GLU A 134 3.59 -5.67 -5.41
C GLU A 134 4.82 -4.80 -5.70
N TYR A 135 6.01 -5.31 -5.38
CA TYR A 135 7.25 -4.58 -5.66
C TYR A 135 7.58 -4.66 -7.14
N GLU A 136 7.96 -3.55 -7.76
CA GLU A 136 8.14 -3.50 -9.22
C GLU A 136 9.37 -4.27 -9.71
N HIS A 137 10.41 -4.40 -8.88
CA HIS A 137 11.70 -4.97 -9.27
C HIS A 137 11.96 -6.40 -8.75
N ALA A 138 10.98 -7.05 -8.12
CA ALA A 138 11.10 -8.44 -7.68
C ALA A 138 9.74 -9.11 -7.51
N ASP A 139 9.69 -10.45 -7.53
CA ASP A 139 8.51 -11.22 -7.13
C ASP A 139 8.34 -11.21 -5.60
N PHE A 140 8.03 -10.02 -5.06
CA PHE A 140 7.84 -9.75 -3.65
C PHE A 140 6.56 -8.96 -3.43
N ARG A 141 5.77 -9.40 -2.46
CA ARG A 141 4.48 -8.80 -2.14
C ARG A 141 4.26 -8.67 -0.65
N VAL A 142 3.65 -7.54 -0.27
CA VAL A 142 3.19 -7.28 1.09
C VAL A 142 1.68 -7.12 1.04
N TYR A 143 0.95 -7.99 1.72
CA TYR A 143 -0.49 -7.86 1.84
C TYR A 143 -0.84 -6.75 2.81
N PHE A 144 -1.99 -6.12 2.59
CA PHE A 144 -2.46 -5.04 3.43
C PHE A 144 -3.95 -5.15 3.72
N GLU A 145 -4.28 -5.10 5.01
CA GLU A 145 -5.66 -5.17 5.49
C GLU A 145 -5.97 -3.92 6.30
N ILE A 146 -7.05 -3.22 5.95
CA ILE A 146 -7.57 -2.10 6.73
C ILE A 146 -8.71 -2.63 7.58
N VAL A 147 -8.40 -2.89 8.84
CA VAL A 147 -9.38 -3.43 9.77
C VAL A 147 -10.16 -2.28 10.39
N GLY A 148 -11.45 -2.25 10.05
CA GLY A 148 -12.45 -1.41 10.70
C GLY A 148 -12.59 -1.80 12.16
N PHE A 149 -13.16 -2.97 12.48
CA PHE A 149 -13.32 -3.46 13.85
C PHE A 149 -12.31 -4.53 14.22
N TRP A 150 -11.74 -4.45 15.43
CA TRP A 150 -10.69 -5.39 15.84
C TRP A 150 -10.67 -5.66 17.34
N THR A 151 -10.08 -6.80 17.70
CA THR A 151 -9.61 -7.13 19.05
C THR A 151 -8.14 -7.56 18.96
N PRO A 152 -7.34 -7.47 20.04
CA PRO A 152 -5.96 -7.96 20.06
C PRO A 152 -5.86 -9.41 19.63
N SER A 153 -6.74 -10.27 20.18
CA SER A 153 -6.78 -11.70 19.82
C SER A 153 -7.09 -11.95 18.34
N TYR A 154 -7.94 -11.12 17.73
CA TYR A 154 -8.24 -11.21 16.30
C TYR A 154 -7.02 -10.84 15.45
N VAL A 155 -6.33 -9.75 15.79
CA VAL A 155 -5.11 -9.32 15.09
C VAL A 155 -3.99 -10.33 15.27
N GLU A 156 -3.75 -10.80 16.49
CA GLU A 156 -2.75 -11.83 16.81
C GLU A 156 -3.01 -13.13 16.04
N SER A 157 -4.27 -13.58 15.97
CA SER A 157 -4.63 -14.78 15.21
C SER A 157 -4.38 -14.61 13.70
N LYS A 158 -4.71 -13.44 13.13
CA LYS A 158 -4.41 -13.14 11.72
C LYS A 158 -2.92 -13.14 11.42
N LEU A 159 -2.11 -12.48 12.25
CA LEU A 159 -0.66 -12.42 12.07
C LEU A 159 -0.02 -13.81 12.17
N ALA A 160 -0.41 -14.61 13.18
CA ALA A 160 0.11 -15.96 13.36
C ALA A 160 -0.23 -16.90 12.18
N LYS A 161 -1.41 -16.78 11.58
CA LYS A 161 -1.81 -17.58 10.40
C LYS A 161 -0.95 -17.28 9.17
N LEU A 162 -0.43 -16.05 9.05
CA LEU A 162 0.35 -15.62 7.89
C LEU A 162 1.84 -15.87 8.04
N GLU A 163 2.38 -15.78 9.26
CA GLU A 163 3.72 -16.30 9.56
C GLU A 163 3.84 -17.78 9.16
N ALA A 164 2.76 -18.55 9.31
CA ALA A 164 2.75 -19.98 8.94
C ALA A 164 2.76 -20.23 7.42
N VAL A 165 2.45 -19.24 6.58
CA VAL A 165 2.43 -19.36 5.11
C VAL A 165 3.45 -18.48 4.40
N ASP A 166 4.44 -17.98 5.15
CA ASP A 166 5.55 -17.15 4.64
C ASP A 166 5.07 -15.95 3.82
N ALA A 167 3.98 -15.33 4.26
CA ALA A 167 3.40 -14.16 3.62
C ALA A 167 3.60 -12.92 4.51
N GLU A 168 4.04 -11.82 3.90
CA GLU A 168 4.14 -10.53 4.59
C GLU A 168 2.77 -9.85 4.66
N LEU A 169 2.36 -9.40 5.84
CA LEU A 169 1.12 -8.66 6.06
C LEU A 169 1.37 -7.42 6.89
N LEU A 170 0.84 -6.30 6.39
CA LEU A 170 0.67 -5.07 7.12
C LEU A 170 -0.81 -4.92 7.50
N VAL A 171 -1.11 -4.60 8.76
CA VAL A 171 -2.47 -4.40 9.24
C VAL A 171 -2.66 -2.96 9.70
N ALA A 172 -3.61 -2.26 9.09
CA ALA A 172 -4.07 -0.97 9.58
C ALA A 172 -5.26 -1.14 10.54
N VAL A 173 -5.14 -0.65 11.78
CA VAL A 173 -6.20 -0.77 12.81
C VAL A 173 -6.71 0.59 13.27
N ASP A 174 -8.04 0.75 13.39
CA ASP A 174 -8.69 1.97 13.90
C ASP A 174 -8.43 2.14 15.41
N ARG A 175 -7.75 3.23 15.78
CA ARG A 175 -7.42 3.64 17.16
C ARG A 175 -8.65 3.97 17.99
N SER A 176 -9.67 4.53 17.35
CA SER A 176 -10.85 5.02 18.02
C SER A 176 -11.60 3.88 18.72
N LEU A 177 -11.40 2.63 18.28
CA LEU A 177 -12.11 1.46 18.79
C LEU A 177 -11.54 0.87 20.09
N GLY A 178 -10.57 1.55 20.72
CA GLY A 178 -10.42 1.51 22.18
C GLY A 178 -9.76 0.26 22.75
N VAL A 179 -8.82 -0.37 22.05
CA VAL A 179 -8.00 -1.47 22.60
C VAL A 179 -6.52 -1.08 22.71
N GLY A 180 -6.29 0.17 23.15
CA GLY A 180 -5.05 0.92 22.97
C GLY A 180 -3.82 0.45 23.76
N GLU A 181 -3.94 -0.35 24.83
CA GLU A 181 -2.79 -0.64 25.70
C GLU A 181 -2.13 -2.01 25.47
N ALA A 182 -2.75 -2.94 24.72
CA ALA A 182 -2.22 -4.29 24.55
C ALA A 182 -1.27 -4.47 23.36
N VAL A 183 -1.14 -3.45 22.49
CA VAL A 183 -0.36 -3.56 21.23
C VAL A 183 0.80 -2.58 21.22
N GLU A 184 1.58 -2.51 22.29
CA GLU A 184 2.98 -2.05 22.17
C GLU A 184 3.86 -3.17 21.57
N ALA A 185 3.33 -4.39 21.47
CA ALA A 185 4.10 -5.60 21.17
C ALA A 185 3.84 -6.21 19.78
N ALA A 186 2.78 -5.83 19.04
CA ALA A 186 2.68 -6.26 17.64
C ALA A 186 3.49 -5.29 16.79
N ASP A 187 4.77 -5.64 16.66
CA ASP A 187 5.54 -5.73 15.43
C ASP A 187 5.43 -4.58 14.41
N HIS A 188 6.49 -4.34 13.64
CA HIS A 188 6.55 -3.35 12.54
C HIS A 188 5.44 -3.51 11.46
N ARG A 189 4.63 -4.56 11.58
CA ARG A 189 3.50 -5.00 10.76
C ARG A 189 2.14 -4.41 11.16
N VAL A 190 2.04 -3.57 12.20
CA VAL A 190 0.77 -2.93 12.59
C VAL A 190 0.84 -1.40 12.52
N VAL A 191 0.00 -0.80 11.68
CA VAL A 191 -0.19 0.65 11.55
C VAL A 191 -1.50 1.04 12.22
N ARG A 192 -1.45 2.02 13.12
CA ARG A 192 -2.67 2.53 13.76
C ARG A 192 -3.17 3.78 13.06
N TYR A 193 -4.46 3.84 12.74
CA TYR A 193 -5.09 4.99 12.10
C TYR A 193 -6.31 5.48 12.88
N ASP A 194 -6.72 6.73 12.65
CA ASP A 194 -7.96 7.29 13.23
C ASP A 194 -9.02 7.33 12.13
N ASP A 195 -9.41 8.50 11.63
CA ASP A 195 -10.39 8.60 10.53
C ASP A 195 -9.83 8.17 9.17
N ARG A 196 -8.50 8.14 9.02
CA ARG A 196 -7.83 7.82 7.74
C ARG A 196 -6.48 7.17 7.97
N VAL A 197 -6.15 6.20 7.11
CA VAL A 197 -4.80 5.61 7.05
C VAL A 197 -3.80 6.68 6.58
N ARG A 198 -2.68 6.80 7.30
CA ARG A 198 -1.60 7.75 6.97
C ARG A 198 -0.61 7.07 6.03
N LEU A 199 -0.47 7.60 4.81
CA LEU A 199 0.47 7.09 3.81
C LEU A 199 1.90 6.99 4.34
N LYS A 200 2.33 7.98 5.15
CA LYS A 200 3.67 7.97 5.75
C LYS A 200 3.91 6.72 6.59
N ASP A 201 2.94 6.30 7.39
CA ASP A 201 3.13 5.18 8.32
C ASP A 201 3.18 3.85 7.54
N VAL A 202 2.41 3.74 6.45
CA VAL A 202 2.48 2.61 5.51
C VAL A 202 3.80 2.61 4.74
N ARG A 203 4.22 3.76 4.19
CA ARG A 203 5.49 3.91 3.48
C ARG A 203 6.68 3.57 4.38
N ASP A 204 6.66 4.00 5.64
CA ASP A 204 7.76 3.70 6.57
C ASP A 204 7.85 2.19 6.85
N ALA A 205 6.72 1.47 6.85
CA ALA A 205 6.70 0.01 6.95
C ALA A 205 7.25 -0.65 5.67
N LEU A 206 6.83 -0.18 4.48
CA LEU A 206 7.31 -0.71 3.20
C LEU A 206 8.81 -0.47 2.98
N ARG A 207 9.33 0.66 3.46
CA ARG A 207 10.74 1.04 3.30
C ARG A 207 11.72 0.01 3.87
N VAL A 208 11.35 -0.68 4.94
CA VAL A 208 12.19 -1.76 5.52
C VAL A 208 12.42 -2.88 4.50
N HIS A 209 11.40 -3.18 3.69
CA HIS A 209 11.51 -4.16 2.61
C HIS A 209 12.22 -3.58 1.40
N GLU A 210 11.96 -2.32 1.02
CA GLU A 210 12.67 -1.62 -0.07
C GLU A 210 14.18 -1.64 0.14
N GLU A 211 14.66 -1.26 1.33
CA GLU A 211 16.10 -1.19 1.64
C GLU A 211 16.76 -2.57 1.49
N ARG A 212 16.08 -3.65 1.91
CA ARG A 212 16.56 -5.02 1.76
C ARG A 212 16.58 -5.46 0.29
N LEU A 213 15.49 -5.24 -0.44
CA LEU A 213 15.34 -5.63 -1.85
C LEU A 213 16.30 -4.85 -2.76
N ALA A 214 16.50 -3.56 -2.47
CA ALA A 214 17.49 -2.73 -3.15
C ALA A 214 18.91 -3.25 -2.92
N ALA A 215 19.26 -3.65 -1.69
CA ALA A 215 20.57 -4.23 -1.38
C ALA A 215 20.80 -5.59 -2.07
N GLU A 216 19.75 -6.42 -2.16
CA GLU A 216 19.79 -7.69 -2.90
C GLU A 216 20.01 -7.45 -4.41
N SER A 217 19.24 -6.54 -5.00
CA SER A 217 19.36 -6.15 -6.42
C SER A 217 20.72 -5.53 -6.74
N ALA A 218 21.22 -4.69 -5.82
CA ALA A 218 22.54 -4.09 -5.86
C ALA A 218 23.66 -5.14 -5.88
N ALA A 219 23.51 -6.28 -5.21
CA ALA A 219 24.53 -7.32 -5.19
C ALA A 219 24.74 -7.98 -6.57
N ASP A 220 23.73 -7.92 -7.44
CA ASP A 220 23.77 -8.48 -8.80
C ASP A 220 24.35 -7.50 -9.83
N LEU A 221 24.56 -6.24 -9.45
CA LEU A 221 25.17 -5.22 -10.31
C LEU A 221 26.70 -5.17 -10.14
N PRO A 222 27.44 -4.86 -11.22
CA PRO A 222 28.87 -4.56 -11.10
C PRO A 222 29.10 -3.29 -10.26
N ASP A 223 30.26 -3.17 -9.62
CA ASP A 223 30.63 -1.97 -8.86
C ASP A 223 30.75 -0.72 -9.76
N GLU A 224 31.21 -0.92 -11.01
CA GLU A 224 31.32 0.12 -12.04
C GLU A 224 30.26 -0.07 -13.15
N LEU A 225 29.51 0.99 -13.45
CA LEU A 225 28.62 1.06 -14.60
C LEU A 225 29.16 2.05 -15.64
N ARG A 226 29.11 1.65 -16.92
CA ARG A 226 29.62 2.45 -18.05
C ARG A 226 28.55 2.63 -19.14
N PRO A 227 27.62 3.58 -18.96
CA PRO A 227 26.69 3.95 -20.02
C PRO A 227 27.41 4.42 -21.27
N THR A 228 26.87 4.09 -22.44
CA THR A 228 27.46 4.50 -23.73
C THR A 228 27.09 5.93 -24.12
N GLU A 229 25.97 6.41 -23.59
CA GLU A 229 25.33 7.66 -23.89
C GLU A 229 26.13 8.85 -23.33
N ASP A 230 26.03 10.01 -23.99
CA ASP A 230 26.62 11.26 -23.49
C ASP A 230 25.88 11.76 -22.23
N ALA A 231 24.57 11.51 -22.15
CA ALA A 231 23.72 11.71 -20.99
C ALA A 231 22.70 10.57 -20.86
N VAL A 232 22.43 10.12 -19.64
CA VAL A 232 21.40 9.12 -19.33
C VAL A 232 20.82 9.41 -17.94
N ALA A 233 19.49 9.32 -17.79
CA ALA A 233 18.85 9.44 -16.48
C ALA A 233 19.15 8.20 -15.63
N VAL A 234 19.24 8.38 -14.31
CA VAL A 234 19.40 7.28 -13.35
C VAL A 234 18.23 6.30 -13.49
N GLU A 235 17.00 6.79 -13.55
CA GLU A 235 15.77 6.05 -13.85
C GLU A 235 15.92 5.13 -15.08
N THR A 236 16.32 5.67 -16.23
CA THR A 236 16.50 4.87 -17.46
C THR A 236 17.56 3.76 -17.30
N LEU A 237 18.60 4.01 -16.49
CA LEU A 237 19.61 3.00 -16.22
C LEU A 237 19.09 1.93 -15.25
N ALA A 238 18.32 2.33 -14.24
CA ALA A 238 17.67 1.44 -13.28
C ALA A 238 16.68 0.51 -13.99
N GLU A 239 15.81 1.04 -14.85
CA GLU A 239 14.90 0.27 -15.71
C GLU A 239 15.64 -0.75 -16.59
N ARG A 240 16.77 -0.36 -17.19
CA ARG A 240 17.58 -1.25 -18.05
C ARG A 240 18.11 -2.46 -17.29
N HIS A 241 18.36 -2.28 -16.00
CA HIS A 241 18.89 -3.30 -15.11
C HIS A 241 17.80 -4.01 -14.29
N ASP A 242 16.54 -3.58 -14.40
CA ASP A 242 15.40 -4.07 -13.62
C ASP A 242 15.65 -3.97 -12.09
N VAL A 243 16.14 -2.81 -11.67
CA VAL A 243 16.50 -2.52 -10.27
C VAL A 243 15.91 -1.16 -9.85
N PRO A 244 15.74 -0.89 -8.55
CA PRO A 244 15.38 0.45 -8.08
C PRO A 244 16.50 1.46 -8.36
N GLU A 245 16.15 2.74 -8.54
CA GLU A 245 17.12 3.81 -8.78
C GLU A 245 18.21 3.89 -7.69
N SER A 246 17.84 3.62 -6.44
CA SER A 246 18.77 3.61 -5.30
C SER A 246 19.91 2.59 -5.46
N ALA A 247 19.66 1.45 -6.12
CA ALA A 247 20.70 0.45 -6.37
C ALA A 247 21.75 0.91 -7.40
N VAL A 248 21.37 1.86 -8.27
CA VAL A 248 22.22 2.48 -9.29
C VAL A 248 22.95 3.69 -8.72
N GLU A 249 22.30 4.50 -7.88
CA GLU A 249 22.89 5.71 -7.27
C GLU A 249 24.18 5.42 -6.47
N ASP A 250 24.29 4.22 -5.88
CA ASP A 250 25.46 3.78 -5.10
C ASP A 250 26.65 3.28 -5.96
N ARG A 251 26.54 3.30 -7.29
CA ARG A 251 27.54 2.74 -8.22
C ARG A 251 28.60 3.76 -8.65
N GLU A 252 29.75 3.26 -9.07
CA GLU A 252 30.78 4.09 -9.68
C GLU A 252 30.51 4.30 -11.18
N PHE A 253 30.66 5.54 -11.64
CA PHE A 253 30.50 5.92 -13.05
C PHE A 253 31.78 6.61 -13.58
N PRO A 254 32.81 5.84 -13.99
CA PRO A 254 34.13 6.41 -14.32
C PRO A 254 34.13 7.41 -15.48
N GLU A 255 33.15 7.33 -16.39
CA GLU A 255 33.06 8.16 -17.59
C GLU A 255 32.05 9.31 -17.46
N HIS A 256 31.28 9.37 -16.37
CA HIS A 256 30.17 10.30 -16.19
C HIS A 256 30.27 11.03 -14.86
N ARG A 257 29.55 12.14 -14.76
CA ARG A 257 29.29 12.84 -13.50
C ARG A 257 27.79 12.92 -13.29
N LEU A 258 27.35 12.70 -12.06
CA LEU A 258 25.96 12.87 -11.68
C LEU A 258 25.63 14.37 -11.58
N VAL A 259 24.63 14.79 -12.33
CA VAL A 259 24.08 16.15 -12.38
C VAL A 259 22.58 16.05 -12.14
N GLY A 260 22.13 16.32 -10.91
CA GLY A 260 20.75 16.05 -10.52
C GLY A 260 20.48 14.55 -10.54
N ARG A 261 19.57 14.09 -11.41
CA ARG A 261 19.27 12.67 -11.66
C ARG A 261 19.80 12.16 -13.01
N THR A 262 20.74 12.88 -13.63
CA THR A 262 21.28 12.53 -14.94
C THR A 262 22.79 12.33 -14.86
N LEU A 263 23.28 11.21 -15.37
CA LEU A 263 24.70 10.94 -15.58
C LEU A 263 25.13 11.57 -16.90
N ALA A 264 26.08 12.51 -16.88
CA ALA A 264 26.56 13.20 -18.06
C ALA A 264 28.09 13.09 -18.22
N ARG A 265 28.57 12.83 -19.44
CA ARG A 265 30.00 12.79 -19.74
C ARG A 265 30.62 14.18 -19.58
N PRO A 266 31.85 14.31 -19.04
CA PRO A 266 32.53 15.61 -18.91
C PRO A 266 32.58 16.42 -20.21
N ALA A 267 32.81 15.78 -21.36
CA ALA A 267 32.83 16.45 -22.66
C ALA A 267 31.48 17.06 -23.07
N LEU A 268 30.35 16.47 -22.65
CA LEU A 268 29.04 17.09 -22.85
C LEU A 268 28.88 18.32 -21.95
N LEU A 269 29.28 18.21 -20.68
CA LEU A 269 29.21 19.33 -19.73
C LEU A 269 30.07 20.52 -20.19
N GLU A 270 31.25 20.27 -20.74
CA GLU A 270 32.11 21.32 -21.32
C GLU A 270 31.43 22.01 -22.51
N ARG A 271 30.84 21.24 -23.44
CA ARG A 271 30.07 21.82 -24.56
C ARG A 271 28.90 22.68 -24.09
N LEU A 272 28.20 22.24 -23.03
CA LEU A 272 27.08 22.99 -22.45
C LEU A 272 27.56 24.26 -21.74
N ASP A 273 28.68 24.23 -21.03
CA ASP A 273 29.27 25.44 -20.41
C ASP A 273 29.68 26.48 -21.46
N GLU A 274 30.26 26.04 -22.58
CA GLU A 274 30.61 26.93 -23.70
C GLU A 274 29.38 27.56 -24.38
N ALA A 275 28.23 26.88 -24.36
CA ALA A 275 26.98 27.37 -24.94
C ALA A 275 26.19 28.29 -24.00
N ILE A 276 26.48 28.26 -22.70
CA ILE A 276 25.75 29.03 -21.68
C ILE A 276 26.48 30.35 -21.41
N GLU A 277 25.79 31.47 -21.63
CA GLU A 277 26.28 32.81 -21.35
C GLU A 277 25.53 33.46 -20.17
N PRO A 278 26.25 34.13 -19.24
CA PRO A 278 25.60 34.92 -18.20
C PRO A 278 24.67 35.98 -18.80
N GLY A 279 23.43 36.03 -18.32
CA GLY A 279 22.38 36.90 -18.85
C GLY A 279 21.33 36.18 -19.70
N GLN A 280 21.54 34.92 -20.07
CA GLN A 280 20.51 34.10 -20.72
C GLN A 280 19.34 33.79 -19.78
N ASP A 281 18.17 33.60 -20.36
CA ASP A 281 16.97 33.14 -19.67
C ASP A 281 17.06 31.65 -19.33
N LEU A 282 16.63 31.27 -18.12
CA LEU A 282 16.62 29.89 -17.63
C LEU A 282 15.87 28.95 -18.58
N ALA A 283 14.74 29.39 -19.15
CA ALA A 283 13.95 28.58 -20.07
C ALA A 283 14.72 28.21 -21.36
N SER A 284 15.56 29.13 -21.87
CA SER A 284 16.40 28.89 -23.04
C SER A 284 17.49 27.87 -22.71
N VAL A 285 18.14 28.02 -21.56
CA VAL A 285 19.14 27.04 -21.10
C VAL A 285 18.51 25.67 -20.84
N ALA A 286 17.33 25.62 -20.21
CA ALA A 286 16.60 24.38 -19.98
C ALA A 286 16.24 23.67 -21.28
N SER A 287 15.85 24.41 -22.32
CA SER A 287 15.57 23.84 -23.64
C SER A 287 16.80 23.19 -24.27
N VAL A 288 17.95 23.88 -24.22
CA VAL A 288 19.23 23.34 -24.73
C VAL A 288 19.68 22.11 -23.93
N ALA A 289 19.54 22.14 -22.60
CA ALA A 289 19.88 21.01 -21.74
C ALA A 289 19.00 19.77 -22.05
N ALA A 290 17.69 19.99 -22.24
CA ALA A 290 16.73 18.93 -22.56
C ALA A 290 17.02 18.27 -23.94
N GLU A 291 17.49 19.03 -24.94
CA GLU A 291 17.93 18.47 -26.23
C GLU A 291 19.09 17.46 -26.08
N HIS A 292 19.84 17.57 -24.99
CA HIS A 292 20.93 16.68 -24.63
C HIS A 292 20.57 15.68 -23.52
N GLY A 293 19.28 15.53 -23.17
CA GLY A 293 18.79 14.56 -22.18
C GLY A 293 19.01 14.97 -20.72
N ILE A 294 19.16 16.28 -20.44
CA ILE A 294 19.29 16.81 -19.08
C ILE A 294 18.08 17.70 -18.76
N ASP A 295 17.11 17.15 -18.02
CA ASP A 295 15.87 17.87 -17.68
C ASP A 295 16.05 18.85 -16.51
N ALA A 296 16.98 18.55 -15.60
CA ALA A 296 17.24 19.35 -14.40
C ALA A 296 18.22 20.50 -14.69
N ALA A 297 17.76 21.52 -15.40
CA ALA A 297 18.56 22.69 -15.78
C ALA A 297 19.23 23.39 -14.57
N ASP A 298 18.53 23.47 -13.42
CA ASP A 298 19.09 24.06 -12.20
C ASP A 298 20.28 23.25 -11.65
N SER A 299 20.20 21.92 -11.71
CA SER A 299 21.28 21.03 -11.30
C SER A 299 22.49 21.15 -12.24
N LEU A 300 22.24 21.24 -13.54
CA LEU A 300 23.27 21.51 -14.55
C LEU A 300 23.97 22.84 -14.28
N LEU A 301 23.20 23.93 -14.14
CA LEU A 301 23.73 25.25 -13.84
C LEU A 301 24.56 25.23 -12.55
N SER A 302 24.08 24.59 -11.48
CA SER A 302 24.84 24.47 -10.23
C SER A 302 26.14 23.70 -10.42
N ALA A 303 26.14 22.60 -11.19
CA ALA A 303 27.33 21.80 -11.49
C ALA A 303 28.36 22.56 -12.33
N LEU A 304 27.91 23.43 -13.24
CA LEU A 304 28.76 24.28 -14.08
C LEU A 304 29.18 25.60 -13.42
N GLY A 305 28.78 25.85 -12.17
CA GLY A 305 29.18 27.07 -11.45
C GLY A 305 28.34 28.31 -11.78
N TYR A 306 27.09 28.12 -12.17
CA TYR A 306 26.10 29.18 -12.34
C TYR A 306 25.05 29.17 -11.22
N ARG A 307 24.28 30.26 -11.13
CA ARG A 307 23.11 30.44 -10.29
C ARG A 307 22.00 31.11 -11.09
N VAL A 308 20.76 30.90 -10.66
CA VAL A 308 19.59 31.57 -11.22
C VAL A 308 19.24 32.79 -10.37
N GLU A 309 19.12 33.94 -11.00
CA GLU A 309 18.55 35.16 -10.44
C GLU A 309 17.06 35.22 -10.82
N TRP A 310 16.18 34.92 -9.86
CA TRP A 310 14.75 34.80 -10.10
C TRP A 310 14.06 36.16 -10.27
N SER A 311 13.27 36.30 -11.34
CA SER A 311 12.39 37.44 -11.62
C SER A 311 10.93 37.05 -11.40
N GLY A 312 10.59 36.70 -10.14
CA GLY A 312 9.26 36.23 -9.76
C GLY A 312 9.07 34.72 -9.89
N LEU A 313 7.85 34.26 -10.15
CA LEU A 313 7.46 32.83 -10.13
C LEU A 313 7.70 32.08 -11.46
N SER A 314 8.04 32.77 -12.55
CA SER A 314 8.06 32.18 -13.91
C SER A 314 9.31 32.49 -14.72
N GLY A 315 10.27 33.23 -14.15
CA GLY A 315 11.45 33.67 -14.87
C GLY A 315 12.69 33.67 -14.00
N GLY A 316 13.83 33.37 -14.62
CA GLY A 316 15.13 33.42 -13.99
C GLY A 316 16.20 33.74 -15.01
N THR A 317 17.18 34.56 -14.64
CA THR A 317 18.33 34.89 -15.47
C THR A 317 19.57 34.18 -14.93
N VAL A 318 20.35 33.56 -15.81
CA VAL A 318 21.56 32.82 -15.45
C VAL A 318 22.70 33.80 -15.14
N ARG A 319 23.39 33.56 -14.02
CA ARG A 319 24.58 34.31 -13.58
C ARG A 319 25.67 33.35 -13.16
N ARG A 320 26.95 33.70 -13.32
CA ARG A 320 28.01 32.92 -12.66
C ARG A 320 27.89 33.02 -11.14
N ARG A 321 28.21 31.93 -10.45
CA ARG A 321 28.54 31.96 -9.03
C ARG A 321 29.87 32.68 -8.87
N GLU A 322 29.91 33.63 -7.94
CA GLU A 322 31.15 34.23 -7.44
C GLU A 322 31.85 33.28 -6.47
#